data_AF-A0A920UJH1-F1
#
_entry.id   AF-A0A920UJH1-F1
#
_cell.length_a   1.000
_cell.length_b   1.000
_cell.length_c   1.000
_cell.angle_alpha   90.00
_cell.angle_beta   90.00
_cell.angle_gamma   90.00
#
_symmetry.space_group_name_H-M   'P 1'
#
loop_
_entity.id
_entity.type
_entity.pdbx_description
1 polymer ?
#
loop_
_entity_poly.entity_id
_entity_poly.type
_entity_poly.pdbx_seq_one_letter_code
_entity_poly.pdbx_strand_id
1 'polypeptide(L)'
;MLRLFSVYRETMQFLNFKEGQFINFLVFRRIAAIISVVFILAGIGSVVVHKGLKYGIDFRGGTNVQIQFTTQPNLDQLRKLFTEQGMKNVVLQTFGALC
;
A
#
# COMPACT_ATOMS: atom_id res chain seq x y z
N MET A 1 10.86 -59.26 7.52
CA MET A 1 12.02 -58.74 6.77
C MET A 1 11.61 -57.93 5.54
N LEU A 2 10.75 -58.44 4.65
CA LEU A 2 10.35 -57.77 3.40
C LEU A 2 9.56 -56.44 3.57
N ARG A 3 8.81 -56.26 4.66
CA ARG A 3 8.07 -55.00 4.92
C ARG A 3 8.97 -53.81 5.31
N LEU A 4 10.08 -54.07 6.01
CA LEU A 4 11.06 -53.04 6.37
C LEU A 4 11.74 -52.45 5.13
N PHE A 5 12.01 -53.28 4.12
CA PHE A 5 12.63 -52.84 2.87
C PHE A 5 11.68 -52.01 1.99
N SER A 6 10.37 -52.27 2.06
CA SER A 6 9.34 -51.48 1.37
C SER A 6 9.20 -50.07 1.95
N VAL A 7 9.19 -49.94 3.29
CA VAL A 7 9.12 -48.64 3.98
C VAL A 7 10.40 -47.82 3.74
N TYR A 8 11.55 -48.49 3.69
CA TYR A 8 12.83 -47.83 3.36
C TYR A 8 12.87 -47.32 1.90
N ARG A 9 12.18 -48.00 0.97
CA ARG A 9 12.09 -47.58 -0.43
C ARG A 9 11.20 -46.35 -0.63
N GLU A 10 10.08 -46.25 0.10
CA GLU A 10 9.20 -45.08 0.05
C GLU A 10 9.87 -43.85 0.69
N THR A 11 10.52 -44.01 1.84
CA THR A 11 11.28 -42.93 2.51
C THR A 11 12.40 -42.34 1.64
N MET A 12 13.08 -43.17 0.85
CA MET A 12 14.10 -42.72 -0.10
C MET A 12 13.53 -41.99 -1.34
N GLN A 13 12.24 -42.17 -1.64
CA GLN A 13 11.56 -41.45 -2.72
C GLN A 13 11.19 -40.02 -2.31
N PHE A 14 10.77 -39.80 -1.06
CA PHE A 14 10.52 -38.45 -0.53
C PHE A 14 11.80 -37.63 -0.39
N LEU A 15 12.97 -38.26 -0.22
CA LEU A 15 14.27 -37.57 -0.17
C LEU A 15 14.82 -37.20 -1.57
N ASN A 16 14.12 -37.54 -2.66
CA ASN A 16 14.49 -37.16 -4.03
C ASN A 16 13.85 -35.82 -4.46
N PHE A 17 13.87 -34.81 -3.58
CA PHE A 17 13.60 -33.45 -4.02
C PHE A 17 14.77 -33.00 -4.90
N LYS A 18 14.54 -32.99 -6.21
CA LYS A 18 15.45 -32.48 -7.24
C LYS A 18 16.04 -31.16 -6.76
N GLU A 19 17.37 -31.10 -6.59
CA GLU A 19 18.03 -29.91 -6.06
C GLU A 19 17.54 -28.65 -6.80
N GLY A 20 17.04 -27.71 -6.01
CA GLY A 20 16.34 -26.53 -6.49
C GLY A 20 17.26 -25.67 -7.34
N GLN A 21 16.70 -25.06 -8.39
CA GLN A 21 17.45 -24.12 -9.20
C GLN A 21 17.90 -22.94 -8.34
N PHE A 22 19.20 -22.88 -8.03
CA PHE A 22 19.80 -21.79 -7.26
C PHE A 22 19.93 -20.55 -8.14
N ILE A 23 18.89 -19.72 -8.16
CA ILE A 23 18.98 -18.40 -8.78
C ILE A 23 19.80 -17.49 -7.87
N ASN A 24 20.95 -17.02 -8.37
CA ASN A 24 21.86 -16.17 -7.60
C ASN A 24 21.38 -14.70 -7.58
N PHE A 25 20.40 -14.40 -6.74
CA PHE A 25 19.90 -13.03 -6.54
C PHE A 25 20.92 -12.10 -5.87
N LEU A 26 21.90 -12.66 -5.15
CA LEU A 26 22.89 -11.90 -4.38
C LEU A 26 23.91 -11.16 -5.24
N VAL A 27 24.02 -11.52 -6.53
CA VAL A 27 24.90 -10.83 -7.48
C VAL A 27 24.47 -9.38 -7.71
N PHE A 28 23.17 -9.08 -7.64
CA PHE A 28 22.63 -7.75 -7.91
C PHE A 28 22.49 -6.88 -6.65
N ARG A 29 22.90 -7.37 -5.47
CA ARG A 29 22.64 -6.68 -4.18
C ARG A 29 23.13 -5.23 -4.16
N ARG A 30 24.28 -4.96 -4.78
CA ARG A 30 24.90 -3.62 -4.78
C ARG A 30 24.13 -2.66 -5.69
N ILE A 31 23.70 -3.13 -6.86
CA ILE A 31 22.89 -2.35 -7.80
C ILE A 31 21.53 -2.06 -7.19
N ALA A 32 20.86 -3.07 -6.61
CA ALA A 32 19.59 -2.90 -5.91
C ALA A 32 19.70 -1.91 -4.73
N ALA A 33 20.78 -1.97 -3.96
CA ALA A 33 21.02 -1.03 -2.86
C ALA A 33 21.18 0.41 -3.36
N ILE A 34 21.96 0.63 -4.42
CA ILE A 34 22.15 1.97 -5.02
C ILE A 34 20.80 2.51 -5.53
N ILE A 35 20.05 1.71 -6.28
CA ILE A 35 18.74 2.10 -6.79
C ILE A 35 17.80 2.46 -5.63
N SER A 36 17.75 1.63 -4.58
CA SER A 36 16.94 1.89 -3.39
C SER A 36 17.30 3.22 -2.73
N VAL A 37 18.59 3.50 -2.53
CA VAL A 37 19.07 4.78 -1.98
C VAL A 37 18.64 5.96 -2.85
N VAL A 38 18.77 5.85 -4.17
CA VAL A 38 18.33 6.89 -5.11
C VAL A 38 16.84 7.17 -4.97
N PHE A 39 15.99 6.13 -4.90
CA PHE A 39 14.55 6.30 -4.72
C PHE A 39 14.18 6.92 -3.37
N ILE A 40 14.87 6.52 -2.30
CA ILE A 40 14.68 7.12 -0.97
C ILE A 40 15.03 8.61 -1.00
N LEU A 41 16.18 8.97 -1.58
CA LEU A 41 16.60 10.37 -1.70
C LEU A 41 15.66 11.18 -2.60
N ALA A 42 15.17 10.59 -3.69
CA ALA A 42 14.18 11.22 -4.56
C ALA A 42 12.85 11.46 -3.81
N GLY A 43 12.41 10.50 -2.99
CA GLY A 43 11.24 10.65 -2.12
C GLY A 43 11.40 11.78 -1.10
N ILE A 44 12.53 11.80 -0.38
CA ILE A 44 12.85 12.86 0.58
C ILE A 44 12.93 14.22 -0.13
N GLY A 45 13.64 14.29 -1.26
CA GLY A 45 13.77 15.50 -2.07
C GLY A 45 12.41 16.03 -2.52
N SER A 46 11.52 15.15 -2.96
CA SER A 46 10.14 15.51 -3.33
C SER A 46 9.38 16.16 -2.15
N VAL A 47 9.49 15.60 -0.95
CA VAL A 47 8.86 16.15 0.25
C VAL A 47 9.40 17.55 0.57
N VAL A 48 10.72 17.74 0.49
CA VAL A 48 11.34 19.05 0.77
C VAL A 48 10.93 20.10 -0.26
N VAL A 49 10.98 19.76 -1.56
CA VAL A 49 10.61 20.69 -2.65
C VAL A 49 9.14 21.12 -2.56
N HIS A 50 8.24 20.22 -2.18
CA HIS A 50 6.81 20.51 -2.04
C HIS A 50 6.42 21.16 -0.70
N LYS A 51 7.41 21.62 0.10
CA LYS A 51 7.20 22.25 1.42
C LYS A 51 6.48 21.33 2.42
N GLY A 52 6.79 20.03 2.38
CA GLY A 52 6.23 19.02 3.26
C GLY A 52 5.15 18.15 2.60
N LEU A 53 4.56 17.28 3.42
CA LEU A 53 3.49 16.38 2.97
C LEU A 53 2.14 17.11 2.93
N LYS A 54 1.22 16.62 2.09
CA LYS A 54 -0.19 17.04 2.14
C LYS A 54 -0.87 16.40 3.36
N TYR A 55 -0.63 17.01 4.52
CA TYR A 55 -1.22 16.59 5.78
C TYR A 55 -2.76 16.65 5.73
N GLY A 56 -3.40 15.54 6.11
CA GLY A 56 -4.84 15.46 6.32
C GLY A 56 -5.29 16.18 7.59
N ILE A 57 -6.59 16.12 7.87
CA ILE A 57 -7.22 16.78 9.02
C ILE A 57 -6.62 16.33 10.36
N ASP A 58 -6.15 15.08 10.44
CA ASP A 58 -5.60 14.49 11.67
C ASP A 58 -4.28 15.15 12.12
N PHE A 59 -3.60 15.85 11.22
CA PHE A 59 -2.28 16.46 11.48
C PHE A 59 -2.29 17.99 11.47
N ARG A 60 -3.24 18.64 10.76
CA ARG A 60 -3.36 20.11 10.72
C ARG A 60 -4.33 20.66 11.77
N GLY A 61 -5.07 19.77 12.44
CA GLY A 61 -6.25 20.17 13.20
C GLY A 61 -7.38 20.63 12.26
N GLY A 62 -8.60 20.55 12.75
CA GLY A 62 -9.79 20.89 11.99
C GLY A 62 -11.01 20.13 12.48
N THR A 63 -12.14 20.35 11.83
CA THR A 63 -13.40 19.71 12.19
C THR A 63 -13.75 18.68 11.12
N ASN A 64 -13.90 17.42 11.53
CA ASN A 64 -14.56 16.41 10.71
C ASN A 64 -16.06 16.44 11.01
N VAL A 65 -16.88 16.62 9.98
CA VAL A 65 -18.33 16.51 10.09
C VAL A 65 -18.79 15.38 9.18
N GLN A 66 -19.31 14.33 9.80
CA GLN A 66 -19.96 13.23 9.08
C GLN A 66 -21.46 13.49 9.04
N ILE A 67 -22.02 13.49 7.83
CA ILE A 67 -23.45 13.71 7.60
C ILE A 67 -23.99 12.48 6.89
N GLN A 68 -25.02 11.87 7.46
CA GLN A 68 -25.73 10.78 6.82
C GLN A 68 -26.83 11.35 5.93
N PHE A 69 -26.81 10.94 4.66
CA PHE A 69 -27.85 11.33 3.69
C PHE A 69 -28.77 10.15 3.42
N THR A 70 -30.07 10.41 3.33
CA THR A 70 -31.06 9.41 2.93
C THR A 70 -30.92 9.02 1.44
N THR A 71 -30.41 9.94 0.61
CA THR A 71 -30.24 9.76 -0.84
C THR A 71 -28.83 10.20 -1.23
N GLN A 72 -28.25 9.60 -2.27
CA GLN A 72 -26.88 9.93 -2.70
C GLN A 72 -26.75 11.42 -3.07
N PRO A 73 -25.97 12.20 -2.32
CA PRO A 73 -25.81 13.62 -2.62
C PRO A 73 -24.89 13.83 -3.81
N ASN A 74 -25.14 14.88 -4.59
CA ASN A 74 -24.22 15.29 -5.65
C ASN A 74 -23.02 16.05 -5.03
N LEU A 75 -21.85 15.41 -5.05
CA LEU A 75 -20.62 15.96 -4.46
C LEU A 75 -20.13 17.23 -5.17
N ASP A 76 -20.38 17.37 -6.47
CA ASP A 76 -19.96 18.56 -7.24
C ASP A 76 -20.79 19.78 -6.87
N GLN A 77 -22.10 19.60 -6.67
CA GLN A 77 -22.98 20.67 -6.19
C GLN A 77 -22.57 21.11 -4.77
N LEU A 78 -22.33 20.16 -3.87
CA LEU A 78 -21.85 20.46 -2.52
C LEU A 78 -20.50 21.20 -2.54
N ARG A 79 -19.57 20.77 -3.40
CA ARG A 79 -18.26 21.43 -3.54
C ARG A 79 -18.40 22.88 -4.02
N LYS A 80 -19.29 23.15 -4.98
CA LYS A 80 -19.59 24.50 -5.46
C LYS A 80 -20.14 25.38 -4.34
N LEU A 81 -21.16 24.90 -3.62
CA LEU A 81 -21.77 25.62 -2.50
C LEU A 81 -20.72 26.00 -1.44
N PHE A 82 -19.85 25.06 -1.04
CA PHE A 82 -18.80 25.36 -0.06
C PHE A 82 -17.74 26.33 -0.58
N THR A 83 -17.44 26.28 -1.89
CA THR A 83 -16.50 27.22 -2.52
C THR A 83 -17.09 28.64 -2.56
N GLU A 84 -18.39 28.78 -2.88
CA GLU A 84 -19.11 30.06 -2.89
C GLU A 84 -19.20 30.68 -1.50
N GLN A 85 -19.34 29.86 -0.45
CA GLN A 85 -19.34 30.29 0.95
C GLN A 85 -17.93 30.59 1.50
N GLY A 86 -16.90 30.62 0.64
CA GLY A 86 -15.53 30.99 1.01
C GLY A 86 -14.70 29.85 1.64
N MET A 87 -15.23 28.63 1.72
CA MET A 87 -14.52 27.48 2.29
C MET A 87 -13.70 26.75 1.21
N LYS A 88 -12.49 27.27 0.94
CA LYS A 88 -11.63 26.81 -0.17
C LYS A 88 -10.97 25.44 0.03
N ASN A 89 -10.94 24.91 1.25
CA ASN A 89 -10.19 23.69 1.61
C ASN A 89 -11.09 22.53 2.10
N VAL A 90 -12.35 22.48 1.67
CA VAL A 90 -13.27 21.40 2.06
C VAL A 90 -12.97 20.15 1.25
N VAL A 91 -12.59 19.07 1.94
CA VAL A 91 -12.41 17.74 1.35
C VAL A 91 -13.66 16.93 1.60
N LEU A 92 -14.44 16.68 0.55
CA LEU A 92 -15.64 15.83 0.62
C LEU A 92 -15.27 14.38 0.32
N GLN A 93 -15.62 13.49 1.22
CA GLN A 93 -15.43 12.05 1.07
C GLN A 93 -16.72 11.32 1.45
N THR A 94 -17.11 10.35 0.63
CA THR A 94 -18.24 9.47 0.90
C THR A 94 -17.78 8.29 1.75
N PHE A 95 -18.48 8.03 2.85
CA PHE A 95 -18.23 6.88 3.71
C PHE A 95 -19.44 5.94 3.69
N GLY A 96 -19.18 4.66 3.40
CA GLY A 96 -20.23 3.62 3.32
C GLY A 96 -20.96 3.57 1.98
N ALA A 97 -21.69 2.47 1.77
CA ALA A 97 -22.67 2.33 0.70
C ALA A 97 -24.06 2.70 1.25
N LEU A 98 -24.87 3.36 0.42
CA LEU A 98 -26.30 3.50 0.70
C LEU A 98 -26.89 2.10 0.61
N CYS A 99 -27.46 1.60 1.71
CA CYS A 99 -28.25 0.37 1.70
C CYS A 99 -29.52 0.57 0.88
#